data_AF-S6G7V4-F1
#
_entry.id   AF-S6G7V4-F1
#
_cell.length_a   1.000
_cell.length_b   1.000
_cell.length_c   1.000
_cell.angle_alpha   90.00
_cell.angle_beta   90.00
_cell.angle_gamma   90.00
#
_symmetry.space_group_name_H-M   'P 1'
#
loop_
_entity.id
_entity.type
_entity.pdbx_description
1 polymer ?
#
loop_
_entity_poly.entity_id
_entity_poly.type
_entity_poly.pdbx_seq_one_letter_code
_entity_poly.pdbx_strand_id
1 'polypeptide(L)'
;MKMLKLLTLASIIMPTTLTASFVVSSRLNEINNNFIDNQNDQRAVDIMTSLYDNIRSLRENISKINEKIDKLIKEKKEIEDQLFNIKQEIQETKTKIERDEIKDELQDKLKKLEDELQELNDNRPDEIKNLELEKARLEKEMAINEAKLNNFKISEELFTKMILDAWKERIEPTIWEAETCGSLLQRFEKETGIRVELEQRKRKNELIKDNNEKFGNSLIVKAFHLRIELPSRQVYKISQDKVEDGNQLLKFGYDDKGVIQQISPEINRVPEVLPWFITSLRSAFYQSKSAKIEGIQHWDVSNITDMESMFSGSAINQSIGHWDVRKVKNFQSMFSSAANFKKSIVAWEMNENAITKNFMNSEVPIWQNNDIWRACAPKLIQQRYNSATKSID
;
A
#
# COMPACT_ATOMS: atom_id res chain seq x y z
N MET A 1 4.83 -2.10 -60.38
CA MET A 1 4.59 -3.35 -59.62
C MET A 1 5.38 -3.33 -58.32
N LYS A 2 4.83 -2.67 -57.29
CA LYS A 2 5.10 -2.82 -55.85
C LYS A 2 4.04 -1.99 -55.09
N MET A 3 2.80 -2.08 -55.57
CA MET A 3 1.59 -1.86 -54.78
C MET A 3 1.23 -3.19 -54.10
N LEU A 4 0.52 -3.14 -52.97
CA LEU A 4 0.17 -4.24 -52.06
C LEU A 4 1.29 -4.72 -51.13
N LYS A 5 1.42 -4.06 -49.97
CA LYS A 5 1.76 -4.72 -48.70
C LYS A 5 1.42 -3.92 -47.42
N LEU A 6 0.81 -2.74 -47.51
CA LEU A 6 0.48 -1.91 -46.34
C LEU A 6 -0.98 -1.98 -45.87
N LEU A 7 -1.75 -2.97 -46.34
CA LEU A 7 -3.15 -3.19 -45.96
C LEU A 7 -3.38 -4.30 -44.92
N THR A 8 -2.33 -4.84 -44.30
CA THR A 8 -2.45 -5.96 -43.34
C THR A 8 -1.92 -5.68 -41.93
N LEU A 9 -1.87 -4.41 -41.50
CA LEU A 9 -1.65 -4.06 -40.09
C LEU A 9 -2.86 -3.38 -39.42
N ALA A 10 -4.05 -3.54 -40.00
CA ALA A 10 -5.30 -3.04 -39.45
C ALA A 10 -6.01 -4.01 -38.47
N SER A 11 -5.39 -5.11 -38.01
CA SER A 11 -6.14 -6.16 -37.28
C SER A 11 -5.64 -6.60 -35.89
N ILE A 12 -4.65 -5.97 -35.23
CA ILE A 12 -4.07 -6.58 -34.00
C ILE A 12 -4.11 -5.74 -32.71
N ILE A 13 -4.67 -4.51 -32.67
CA ILE A 13 -4.67 -3.71 -31.41
C ILE A 13 -6.08 -3.36 -30.86
N MET A 14 -7.17 -3.80 -31.50
CA MET A 14 -8.52 -3.27 -31.17
C MET A 14 -9.45 -4.02 -30.18
N PRO A 15 -9.18 -5.22 -29.62
CA PRO A 15 -10.05 -5.74 -28.54
C PRO A 15 -9.47 -5.67 -27.11
N THR A 16 -8.16 -5.51 -26.91
CA THR A 16 -7.54 -5.81 -25.61
C THR A 16 -7.45 -4.63 -24.63
N THR A 17 -7.65 -3.38 -25.07
CA THR A 17 -7.44 -2.20 -24.22
C THR A 17 -8.74 -1.53 -23.72
N LEU A 18 -9.87 -1.76 -24.39
CA LEU A 18 -11.21 -1.35 -23.94
C LEU A 18 -11.70 -2.24 -22.79
N THR A 19 -11.33 -3.52 -22.80
CA THR A 19 -11.65 -4.48 -21.73
C THR A 19 -10.95 -4.11 -20.43
N ALA A 20 -9.68 -3.67 -20.45
CA ALA A 20 -8.95 -3.31 -19.24
C ALA A 20 -9.57 -2.12 -18.47
N SER A 21 -10.03 -1.07 -19.17
CA SER A 21 -10.60 0.13 -18.51
C SER A 21 -11.99 -0.12 -17.92
N PHE A 22 -12.83 -0.92 -18.59
CA PHE A 22 -14.11 -1.38 -18.06
C PHE A 22 -13.90 -2.33 -16.87
N VAL A 23 -12.91 -3.24 -16.95
CA VAL A 23 -12.57 -4.18 -15.88
C VAL A 23 -12.07 -3.44 -14.64
N VAL A 24 -11.26 -2.40 -14.76
CA VAL A 24 -10.80 -1.63 -13.59
C VAL A 24 -11.94 -0.82 -12.95
N SER A 25 -12.78 -0.15 -13.75
CA SER A 25 -13.89 0.66 -13.24
C SER A 25 -15.01 -0.20 -12.62
N SER A 26 -15.35 -1.34 -13.26
CA SER A 26 -16.29 -2.31 -12.70
C SER A 26 -15.75 -2.98 -11.44
N ARG A 27 -14.45 -3.32 -11.39
CA ARG A 27 -13.82 -3.90 -10.20
C ARG A 27 -13.70 -2.91 -9.05
N LEU A 28 -13.47 -1.62 -9.29
CA LEU A 28 -13.52 -0.61 -8.23
C LEU A 28 -14.95 -0.41 -7.68
N ASN A 29 -15.98 -0.51 -8.54
CA ASN A 29 -17.36 -0.54 -8.10
C ASN A 29 -17.75 -1.84 -7.36
N GLU A 30 -17.18 -3.00 -7.73
CA GLU A 30 -17.31 -4.24 -6.97
C GLU A 30 -16.60 -4.15 -5.61
N ILE A 31 -15.41 -3.54 -5.56
CA ILE A 31 -14.66 -3.26 -4.32
C ILE A 31 -15.46 -2.32 -3.42
N ASN A 32 -16.14 -1.31 -3.97
CA ASN A 32 -17.00 -0.40 -3.21
C ASN A 32 -18.25 -1.10 -2.62
N ASN A 33 -18.67 -2.24 -3.20
CA ASN A 33 -19.87 -2.96 -2.80
C ASN A 33 -19.61 -4.24 -1.98
N ASN A 34 -18.39 -4.75 -1.93
CA ASN A 34 -18.04 -5.99 -1.22
C ASN A 34 -16.74 -5.82 -0.42
N PHE A 35 -16.86 -5.41 0.85
CA PHE A 35 -15.74 -5.42 1.81
C PHE A 35 -16.07 -6.29 3.03
N ILE A 36 -15.76 -7.60 2.97
CA ILE A 36 -15.34 -8.47 4.10
C ILE A 36 -14.65 -9.74 3.51
N ASP A 37 -13.31 -9.78 3.37
CA ASP A 37 -12.51 -11.03 3.54
C ASP A 37 -10.97 -10.78 3.47
N ASN A 38 -10.22 -11.50 4.33
CA ASN A 38 -8.76 -11.47 4.54
C ASN A 38 -7.91 -12.09 3.40
N GLN A 39 -8.52 -12.49 2.26
CA GLN A 39 -7.78 -13.00 1.09
C GLN A 39 -7.54 -11.93 0.00
N ASN A 40 -7.92 -10.67 0.23
CA ASN A 40 -7.83 -9.58 -0.76
C ASN A 40 -6.58 -8.69 -0.64
N ASP A 41 -5.69 -8.97 0.31
CA ASP A 41 -4.59 -8.06 0.71
C ASP A 41 -3.50 -7.85 -0.37
N GLN A 42 -3.10 -8.93 -1.06
CA GLN A 42 -2.17 -8.82 -2.18
C GLN A 42 -2.85 -8.22 -3.41
N ARG A 43 -4.13 -8.51 -3.61
CA ARG A 43 -4.90 -8.02 -4.77
C ARG A 43 -5.08 -6.51 -4.73
N ALA A 44 -5.34 -5.92 -3.56
CA ALA A 44 -5.46 -4.46 -3.43
C ALA A 44 -4.14 -3.73 -3.75
N VAL A 45 -3.02 -4.24 -3.23
CA VAL A 45 -1.68 -3.70 -3.53
C VAL A 45 -1.32 -3.87 -5.01
N ASP A 46 -1.65 -5.01 -5.61
CA ASP A 46 -1.40 -5.30 -7.03
C ASP A 46 -2.26 -4.40 -7.93
N ILE A 47 -3.54 -4.18 -7.58
CA ILE A 47 -4.43 -3.26 -8.30
C ILE A 47 -3.89 -1.84 -8.24
N MET A 48 -3.46 -1.38 -7.06
CA MET A 48 -2.89 -0.05 -6.87
C MET A 48 -1.59 0.15 -7.64
N THR A 49 -0.70 -0.85 -7.62
CA THR A 49 0.55 -0.82 -8.37
C THR A 49 0.27 -0.81 -9.88
N SER A 50 -0.66 -1.66 -10.34
CA SER A 50 -1.09 -1.70 -11.74
C SER A 50 -1.73 -0.39 -12.19
N LEU A 51 -2.58 0.23 -11.38
CA LEU A 51 -3.17 1.54 -11.65
C LEU A 51 -2.10 2.62 -11.83
N TYR A 52 -1.12 2.66 -10.92
CA TYR A 52 -0.02 3.62 -10.99
C TYR A 52 0.82 3.44 -12.27
N ASP A 53 1.21 2.20 -12.57
CA ASP A 53 1.99 1.88 -13.77
C ASP A 53 1.22 2.22 -15.06
N ASN A 54 -0.09 1.97 -15.08
CA ASN A 54 -0.96 2.33 -16.21
C ASN A 54 -1.07 3.84 -16.40
N ILE A 55 -1.27 4.62 -15.33
CA ILE A 55 -1.32 6.09 -15.39
C ILE A 55 0.00 6.64 -15.92
N ARG A 56 1.13 6.13 -15.41
CA ARG A 56 2.46 6.52 -15.84
C ARG A 56 2.68 6.24 -17.33
N SER A 57 2.38 5.01 -17.78
CA SER A 57 2.51 4.62 -19.18
C SER A 57 1.65 5.47 -20.11
N LEU A 58 0.41 5.79 -19.70
CA LEU A 58 -0.46 6.69 -20.47
C LEU A 58 0.11 8.09 -20.60
N ARG A 59 0.67 8.66 -19.53
CA ARG A 59 1.33 9.98 -19.58
C ARG A 59 2.53 9.98 -20.54
N GLU A 60 3.36 8.94 -20.48
CA GLU A 60 4.50 8.79 -21.39
C GLU A 60 4.05 8.66 -22.86
N ASN A 61 2.96 7.93 -23.11
CA ASN A 61 2.39 7.80 -24.46
C ASN A 61 1.81 9.12 -24.99
N ILE A 62 1.06 9.86 -24.17
CA ILE A 62 0.53 11.18 -24.53
C ILE A 62 1.69 12.14 -24.87
N SER A 63 2.75 12.16 -24.08
CA SER A 63 3.94 12.98 -24.35
C SER A 63 4.56 12.66 -25.72
N LYS A 64 4.75 11.37 -26.03
CA LYS A 64 5.30 10.94 -27.32
C LYS A 64 4.39 11.28 -28.50
N ILE A 65 3.08 11.24 -28.32
CA ILE A 65 2.12 11.64 -29.36
C ILE A 65 2.20 13.15 -29.61
N ASN A 66 2.27 13.96 -28.54
CA ASN A 66 2.42 15.41 -28.66
C ASN A 66 3.70 15.79 -29.42
N GLU A 67 4.84 15.19 -29.07
CA GLU A 67 6.11 15.41 -29.79
C GLU A 67 6.01 15.09 -31.29
N LYS A 68 5.28 14.02 -31.65
CA LYS A 68 5.04 13.66 -33.06
C LYS A 68 4.14 14.67 -33.76
N ILE A 69 3.05 15.11 -33.11
CA ILE A 69 2.15 16.12 -33.65
C ILE A 69 2.90 17.43 -33.91
N ASP A 70 3.74 17.87 -32.96
CA ASP A 70 4.55 19.08 -33.11
C ASP A 70 5.51 18.98 -34.29
N LYS A 71 6.14 17.81 -34.47
CA LYS A 71 7.02 17.55 -35.62
C LYS A 71 6.26 17.61 -36.95
N LEU A 72 5.09 16.98 -37.04
CA LEU A 72 4.24 17.01 -38.25
C LEU A 72 3.76 18.43 -38.58
N ILE A 73 3.38 19.21 -37.57
CA ILE A 73 3.00 20.63 -37.74
C ILE A 73 4.17 21.43 -38.30
N LYS A 74 5.39 21.21 -37.79
CA LYS A 74 6.59 21.88 -38.28
C LYS A 74 6.91 21.51 -39.73
N GLU A 75 6.88 20.22 -40.07
CA GLU A 75 7.11 19.72 -41.43
C GLU A 75 6.09 20.31 -42.42
N LYS A 76 4.80 20.32 -42.05
CA LYS A 76 3.75 20.96 -42.86
C LYS A 76 4.02 22.45 -43.08
N LYS A 77 4.37 23.18 -42.02
CA LYS A 77 4.65 24.62 -42.11
C LYS A 77 5.85 24.92 -43.02
N GLU A 78 6.92 24.12 -42.94
CA GLU A 78 8.09 24.27 -43.80
C GLU A 78 7.75 24.08 -45.28
N ILE A 79 6.88 23.11 -45.59
CA ILE A 79 6.36 22.89 -46.94
C ILE A 79 5.52 24.09 -47.41
N GLU A 80 4.63 24.61 -46.56
CA GLU A 80 3.78 25.77 -46.85
C GLU A 80 4.60 27.05 -47.09
N ASP A 81 5.62 27.30 -46.25
CA ASP A 81 6.52 28.45 -46.35
C ASP A 81 7.35 28.39 -47.66
N GLN A 82 7.88 27.21 -48.02
CA GLN A 82 8.57 27.01 -49.30
C GLN A 82 7.65 27.32 -50.49
N LEU A 83 6.40 26.86 -50.43
CA LEU A 83 5.42 27.06 -51.49
C LEU A 83 4.99 28.53 -51.60
N PHE A 84 4.92 29.25 -50.48
CA PHE A 84 4.68 30.69 -50.44
C PHE A 84 5.83 31.49 -51.06
N ASN A 85 7.08 31.17 -50.69
CA ASN A 85 8.26 31.86 -51.20
C ASN A 85 8.41 31.70 -52.72
N ILE A 86 8.27 30.48 -53.24
CA ILE A 86 8.34 30.22 -54.70
C ILE A 86 7.26 31.00 -55.44
N LYS A 87 6.03 31.06 -54.91
CA LYS A 87 4.96 31.87 -55.50
C LYS A 87 5.28 33.36 -55.53
N GLN A 88 5.90 33.89 -54.47
CA GLN A 88 6.35 35.29 -54.45
C GLN A 88 7.45 35.54 -55.48
N GLU A 89 8.47 34.68 -55.56
CA GLU A 89 9.56 34.81 -56.53
C GLU A 89 9.06 34.76 -57.98
N ILE A 90 8.09 33.89 -58.29
CA ILE A 90 7.41 33.84 -59.58
C ILE A 90 6.70 35.17 -59.86
N GLN A 91 5.94 35.70 -58.90
CA GLN A 91 5.22 36.96 -59.08
C GLN A 91 6.15 38.14 -59.31
N GLU A 92 7.24 38.24 -58.53
CA GLU A 92 8.27 39.26 -58.71
C GLU A 92 8.95 39.15 -60.08
N THR A 93 9.29 37.93 -60.50
CA THR A 93 9.91 37.68 -61.80
C THR A 93 8.98 38.05 -62.95
N LYS A 94 7.69 37.71 -62.85
CA LYS A 94 6.65 38.14 -63.82
C LYS A 94 6.57 39.67 -63.91
N THR A 95 6.56 40.35 -62.76
CA THR A 95 6.51 41.82 -62.71
C THR A 95 7.76 42.47 -63.30
N LYS A 96 8.94 41.85 -63.17
CA LYS A 96 10.19 42.32 -63.79
C LYS A 96 10.21 42.11 -65.31
N ILE A 97 9.71 40.97 -65.79
CA ILE A 97 9.54 40.69 -67.23
C ILE A 97 8.59 41.71 -67.87
N GLU A 98 7.48 42.05 -67.21
CA GLU A 98 6.53 43.08 -67.69
C GLU A 98 7.16 44.48 -67.81
N ARG A 99 8.26 44.74 -67.09
CA ARG A 99 9.02 46.01 -67.13
C ARG A 99 10.15 46.02 -68.18
N ASP A 100 10.29 44.96 -68.99
CA ASP A 100 11.24 44.81 -70.11
C ASP A 100 12.74 44.97 -69.77
N GLU A 101 13.12 44.76 -68.50
CA GLU A 101 14.53 44.68 -68.10
C GLU A 101 15.02 43.22 -68.21
N ILE A 102 15.76 42.88 -69.28
CA ILE A 102 16.41 41.57 -69.50
C ILE A 102 15.42 40.39 -69.66
N LYS A 103 14.63 40.45 -70.73
CA LYS A 103 13.49 39.57 -71.03
C LYS A 103 13.84 38.07 -71.15
N ASP A 104 14.90 37.72 -71.87
CA ASP A 104 15.20 36.32 -72.20
C ASP A 104 15.76 35.53 -71.00
N GLU A 105 16.65 36.13 -70.20
CA GLU A 105 17.25 35.50 -69.01
C GLU A 105 16.22 35.31 -67.88
N LEU A 106 15.32 36.29 -67.71
CA LEU A 106 14.23 36.18 -66.74
C LEU A 106 13.13 35.21 -67.18
N GLN A 107 12.92 35.01 -68.49
CA GLN A 107 12.01 33.99 -69.01
C GLN A 107 12.51 32.56 -68.75
N ASP A 108 13.81 32.30 -68.92
CA ASP A 108 14.40 31.00 -68.57
C ASP A 108 14.35 30.74 -67.06
N LYS A 109 14.60 31.76 -66.24
CA LYS A 109 14.47 31.65 -64.77
C LYS A 109 13.01 31.43 -64.34
N LEU A 110 12.06 32.11 -64.97
CA LEU A 110 10.63 31.94 -64.72
C LEU A 110 10.19 30.52 -65.08
N LYS A 111 10.59 30.02 -66.25
CA LYS A 111 10.26 28.66 -66.69
C LYS A 111 10.79 27.61 -65.71
N LYS A 112 12.02 27.78 -65.24
CA LYS A 112 12.61 26.87 -64.24
C LYS A 112 11.84 26.89 -62.91
N LEU A 113 11.42 28.07 -62.45
CA LEU A 113 10.58 28.22 -61.25
C LEU A 113 9.16 27.65 -61.46
N GLU A 114 8.59 27.76 -62.66
CA GLU A 114 7.29 27.18 -63.01
C GLU A 114 7.37 25.64 -63.11
N ASP A 115 8.46 25.09 -63.65
CA ASP A 115 8.74 23.65 -63.66
C ASP A 115 8.92 23.11 -62.22
N GLU A 116 9.68 23.82 -61.37
CA GLU A 116 9.81 23.49 -59.94
C GLU A 116 8.47 23.62 -59.19
N LEU A 117 7.66 24.64 -59.50
CA LEU A 117 6.31 24.79 -58.93
C LEU A 117 5.40 23.63 -59.36
N GLN A 118 5.43 23.21 -60.62
CA GLN A 118 4.62 22.11 -61.14
C GLN A 118 4.99 20.77 -60.49
N GLU A 119 6.29 20.49 -60.34
CA GLU A 119 6.78 19.28 -59.66
C GLU A 119 6.35 19.24 -58.18
N LEU A 120 6.38 20.40 -57.50
CA LEU A 120 5.87 20.54 -56.13
C LEU A 120 4.34 20.39 -56.07
N ASN A 121 3.60 20.91 -57.05
CA ASN A 121 2.14 20.86 -57.09
C ASN A 121 1.59 19.46 -57.41
N ASP A 122 2.35 18.62 -58.11
CA ASP A 122 1.93 17.25 -58.45
C ASP A 122 2.25 16.24 -57.34
N ASN A 123 3.32 16.43 -56.56
CA ASN A 123 3.78 15.45 -55.56
C ASN A 123 3.45 15.83 -54.10
N ARG A 124 3.41 17.11 -53.75
CA ARG A 124 3.24 17.54 -52.34
C ARG A 124 1.81 17.61 -51.81
N PRO A 125 0.73 17.77 -52.61
CA PRO A 125 -0.63 17.74 -52.06
C PRO A 125 -0.97 16.40 -51.41
N ASP A 126 -0.52 15.29 -52.00
CA ASP A 126 -0.69 13.95 -51.43
C ASP A 126 0.15 13.78 -50.16
N GLU A 127 1.35 14.37 -50.10
CA GLU A 127 2.20 14.40 -48.90
C GLU A 127 1.53 15.18 -47.77
N ILE A 128 1.04 16.41 -48.03
CA ILE A 128 0.29 17.23 -47.06
C ILE A 128 -0.97 16.50 -46.59
N LYS A 129 -1.73 15.90 -47.52
CA LYS A 129 -2.95 15.15 -47.19
C LYS A 129 -2.65 13.92 -46.32
N ASN A 130 -1.56 13.21 -46.59
CA ASN A 130 -1.12 12.08 -45.76
C ASN A 130 -0.67 12.54 -44.36
N LEU A 131 0.05 13.67 -44.27
CA LEU A 131 0.43 14.28 -42.99
C LEU A 131 -0.80 14.72 -42.19
N GLU A 132 -1.82 15.28 -42.85
CA GLU A 132 -3.10 15.65 -42.23
C GLU A 132 -3.89 14.43 -41.74
N LEU A 133 -3.92 13.36 -42.54
CA LEU A 133 -4.58 12.10 -42.16
C LEU A 133 -3.89 11.47 -40.94
N GLU A 134 -2.56 11.46 -40.92
CA GLU A 134 -1.78 10.92 -39.81
C GLU A 134 -1.91 11.80 -38.56
N LYS A 135 -1.93 13.13 -38.70
CA LYS A 135 -2.24 14.06 -37.61
C LYS A 135 -3.62 13.78 -37.03
N ALA A 136 -4.67 13.68 -37.87
CA ALA A 136 -6.03 13.40 -37.40
C ALA A 136 -6.12 12.02 -36.69
N ARG A 137 -5.36 11.03 -37.16
CA ARG A 137 -5.25 9.72 -36.50
C ARG A 137 -4.63 9.84 -35.11
N LEU A 138 -3.53 10.58 -34.98
CA LEU A 138 -2.83 10.81 -33.71
C LEU A 138 -3.67 11.63 -32.73
N GLU A 139 -4.40 12.66 -33.19
CA GLU A 139 -5.33 13.44 -32.36
C GLU A 139 -6.46 12.57 -31.79
N LYS A 140 -7.00 11.65 -32.58
CA LYS A 140 -8.00 10.68 -32.11
C LYS A 140 -7.43 9.72 -31.06
N GLU A 141 -6.21 9.24 -31.26
CA GLU A 141 -5.51 8.37 -30.30
C GLU A 141 -5.23 9.10 -28.98
N MET A 142 -4.82 10.36 -29.06
CA MET A 142 -4.62 11.25 -27.91
C MET A 142 -5.91 11.44 -27.11
N ALA A 143 -7.02 11.79 -27.77
CA ALA A 143 -8.31 11.99 -27.11
C ALA A 143 -8.79 10.74 -26.34
N ILE A 144 -8.54 9.53 -26.89
CA ILE A 144 -8.84 8.27 -26.21
C ILE A 144 -7.95 8.09 -24.97
N ASN A 145 -6.66 8.41 -25.08
CA ASN A 145 -5.73 8.30 -23.94
C ASN A 145 -6.04 9.33 -22.84
N GLU A 146 -6.48 10.53 -23.20
CA GLU A 146 -6.94 11.55 -22.25
C GLU A 146 -8.22 11.13 -21.52
N ALA A 147 -9.20 10.57 -22.24
CA ALA A 147 -10.42 10.04 -21.63
C ALA A 147 -10.10 8.90 -20.64
N LYS A 148 -9.19 7.99 -21.00
CA LYS A 148 -8.70 6.94 -20.09
C LYS A 148 -8.02 7.53 -18.86
N LEU A 149 -7.13 8.51 -19.06
CA LEU A 149 -6.42 9.19 -17.97
C LEU A 149 -7.41 9.86 -17.00
N ASN A 150 -8.47 10.50 -17.50
CA ASN A 150 -9.50 11.11 -16.65
C ASN A 150 -10.27 10.08 -15.82
N ASN A 151 -10.63 8.93 -16.39
CA ASN A 151 -11.27 7.84 -15.64
C ASN A 151 -10.35 7.29 -14.52
N PHE A 152 -9.05 7.16 -14.80
CA PHE A 152 -8.08 6.74 -13.78
C PHE A 152 -7.89 7.78 -12.68
N LYS A 153 -7.92 9.09 -13.00
CA LYS A 153 -7.88 10.17 -11.99
C LYS A 153 -9.09 10.14 -11.06
N ILE A 154 -10.30 9.93 -11.59
CA ILE A 154 -11.52 9.78 -10.77
C ILE A 154 -11.37 8.60 -9.80
N SER A 155 -10.78 7.50 -10.26
CA SER A 155 -10.51 6.32 -9.43
C SER A 155 -9.48 6.61 -8.32
N GLU A 156 -8.42 7.35 -8.64
CA GLU A 156 -7.41 7.84 -7.68
C GLU A 156 -8.03 8.74 -6.60
N GLU A 157 -8.89 9.68 -6.98
CA GLU A 157 -9.60 10.57 -6.06
C GLU A 157 -10.53 9.80 -5.12
N LEU A 158 -11.31 8.85 -5.65
CA LEU A 158 -12.21 8.01 -4.85
C LEU A 158 -11.44 7.16 -3.82
N PHE A 159 -10.36 6.51 -4.25
CA PHE A 159 -9.55 5.68 -3.37
C PHE A 159 -8.86 6.51 -2.28
N THR A 160 -8.33 7.69 -2.67
CA THR A 160 -7.74 8.64 -1.73
C THR A 160 -8.75 9.08 -0.67
N LYS A 161 -9.96 9.44 -1.10
CA LYS A 161 -11.05 9.81 -0.19
C LYS A 161 -11.40 8.68 0.77
N MET A 162 -11.52 7.44 0.27
CA MET A 162 -11.80 6.27 1.10
C MET A 162 -10.75 6.05 2.21
N ILE A 163 -9.47 6.19 1.89
CA ILE A 163 -8.39 6.09 2.90
C ILE A 163 -8.52 7.21 3.94
N LEU A 164 -8.72 8.45 3.50
CA LEU A 164 -8.79 9.61 4.39
C LEU A 164 -10.01 9.58 5.31
N ASP A 165 -11.16 9.15 4.78
CA ASP A 165 -12.39 9.00 5.57
C ASP A 165 -12.22 7.88 6.61
N ALA A 166 -11.71 6.71 6.20
CA ALA A 166 -11.42 5.61 7.12
C ALA A 166 -10.41 5.99 8.21
N TRP A 167 -9.39 6.78 7.84
CA TRP A 167 -8.39 7.30 8.79
C TRP A 167 -9.05 8.19 9.84
N LYS A 168 -9.81 9.19 9.40
CA LYS A 168 -10.47 10.17 10.28
C LYS A 168 -11.49 9.52 11.21
N GLU A 169 -12.26 8.56 10.71
CA GLU A 169 -13.36 7.97 11.46
C GLU A 169 -12.90 6.90 12.45
N ARG A 170 -11.91 6.07 12.09
CA ARG A 170 -11.55 4.86 12.85
C ARG A 170 -10.21 4.97 13.58
N ILE A 171 -9.25 5.67 12.99
CA ILE A 171 -7.85 5.63 13.47
C ILE A 171 -7.44 6.90 14.19
N GLU A 172 -7.65 8.06 13.58
CA GLU A 172 -7.24 9.37 14.10
C GLU A 172 -7.70 9.62 15.55
N PRO A 173 -8.96 9.31 15.94
CA PRO A 173 -9.46 9.60 17.29
C PRO A 173 -8.80 8.76 18.40
N THR A 174 -8.03 7.73 18.03
CA THR A 174 -7.46 6.78 18.99
C THR A 174 -5.94 6.71 18.91
N ILE A 175 -5.24 7.64 18.25
CA ILE A 175 -3.77 7.61 18.12
C ILE A 175 -3.07 7.81 19.47
N TRP A 176 -1.92 7.14 19.68
CA TRP A 176 -1.19 7.15 20.96
C TRP A 176 0.34 7.37 20.85
N GLU A 177 1.00 7.89 21.90
CA GLU A 177 2.42 8.35 21.90
C GLU A 177 3.40 7.20 21.75
N ALA A 178 3.02 6.05 22.31
CA ALA A 178 3.85 4.87 22.27
C ALA A 178 3.60 4.04 21.00
N GLU A 179 2.68 4.45 20.12
CA GLU A 179 2.58 3.85 18.78
C GLU A 179 3.79 4.25 17.95
N THR A 180 4.36 3.25 17.27
CA THR A 180 5.22 3.51 16.12
C THR A 180 4.38 3.75 14.87
N CYS A 181 4.93 4.44 13.88
CA CYS A 181 4.26 4.58 12.58
C CYS A 181 3.88 3.22 11.98
N GLY A 182 4.72 2.19 12.19
CA GLY A 182 4.45 0.83 11.73
C GLY A 182 3.30 0.14 12.47
N SER A 183 3.19 0.30 13.79
CA SER A 183 2.08 -0.27 14.55
C SER A 183 0.76 0.42 14.21
N LEU A 184 0.78 1.75 14.01
CA LEU A 184 -0.40 2.52 13.61
C LEU A 184 -0.96 2.08 12.27
N LEU A 185 -0.10 1.85 11.27
CA LEU A 185 -0.57 1.37 9.96
C LEU A 185 -1.04 -0.08 10.00
N GLN A 186 -0.43 -0.93 10.82
CA GLN A 186 -0.92 -2.29 11.02
C GLN A 186 -2.32 -2.28 11.65
N ARG A 187 -2.58 -1.34 12.57
CA ARG A 187 -3.91 -1.14 13.16
C ARG A 187 -4.91 -0.60 12.14
N PHE A 188 -4.53 0.41 11.36
CA PHE A 188 -5.33 0.90 10.25
C PHE A 188 -5.73 -0.24 9.30
N GLU A 189 -4.78 -1.07 8.89
CA GLU A 189 -5.03 -2.26 8.06
C GLU A 189 -6.02 -3.22 8.73
N LYS A 190 -5.85 -3.51 10.02
CA LYS A 190 -6.73 -4.42 10.75
C LYS A 190 -8.17 -3.88 10.92
N GLU A 191 -8.34 -2.59 11.20
CA GLU A 191 -9.66 -1.99 11.47
C GLU A 191 -10.43 -1.61 10.19
N THR A 192 -9.71 -1.38 9.09
CA THR A 192 -10.30 -0.93 7.82
C THR A 192 -10.27 -1.99 6.73
N GLY A 193 -9.39 -2.99 6.84
CA GLY A 193 -9.06 -3.90 5.74
C GLY A 193 -8.23 -3.25 4.63
N ILE A 194 -7.83 -1.98 4.79
CA ILE A 194 -7.09 -1.22 3.79
C ILE A 194 -5.61 -1.26 4.13
N ARG A 195 -4.82 -1.93 3.30
CA ARG A 195 -3.36 -1.96 3.45
C ARG A 195 -2.73 -0.71 2.85
N VAL A 196 -1.93 -0.03 3.66
CA VAL A 196 -1.12 1.13 3.26
C VAL A 196 0.33 0.91 3.66
N GLU A 197 1.25 1.14 2.73
CA GLU A 197 2.69 1.01 2.99
C GLU A 197 3.34 2.38 3.14
N LEU A 198 4.18 2.57 4.15
CA LEU A 198 5.05 3.75 4.23
C LEU A 198 5.97 3.82 3.02
N GLU A 199 6.05 5.00 2.44
CA GLU A 199 7.03 5.29 1.40
C GLU A 199 8.45 5.24 1.98
N GLN A 200 8.64 5.83 3.17
CA GLN A 200 9.90 5.81 3.89
C GLN A 200 9.94 4.68 4.93
N ARG A 201 10.42 3.50 4.53
CA ARG A 201 10.54 2.32 5.42
C ARG A 201 11.30 2.57 6.73
N LYS A 202 12.26 3.50 6.74
CA LYS A 202 13.04 3.86 7.94
C LYS A 202 12.16 4.41 9.07
N ARG A 203 11.04 5.06 8.73
CA ARG A 203 10.11 5.65 9.70
C ARG A 203 9.23 4.61 10.41
N LYS A 204 9.25 3.34 9.99
CA LYS A 204 8.39 2.28 10.54
C LYS A 204 8.49 2.16 12.07
N ASN A 205 9.67 2.35 12.64
CA ASN A 205 9.91 2.20 14.07
C ASN A 205 9.92 3.55 14.83
N GLU A 206 9.64 4.66 14.15
CA GLU A 206 9.55 5.98 14.79
C GLU A 206 8.28 6.07 15.62
N LEU A 207 8.44 6.45 16.88
CA LEU A 207 7.33 6.76 17.78
C LEU A 207 6.60 8.02 17.34
N ILE A 208 5.28 8.00 17.45
CA ILE A 208 4.42 9.16 17.23
C ILE A 208 4.51 10.04 18.47
N LYS A 209 5.09 11.24 18.35
CA LYS A 209 5.28 12.16 19.48
C LYS A 209 4.51 13.45 19.25
N ASP A 210 4.06 14.07 20.34
CA ASP A 210 3.55 15.44 20.31
C ASP A 210 4.66 16.40 19.83
N ASN A 211 4.32 17.27 18.87
CA ASN A 211 5.18 18.34 18.33
C ASN A 211 6.55 17.90 17.74
N ASN A 212 6.54 17.05 16.70
CA ASN A 212 7.76 16.82 15.91
C ASN A 212 8.00 17.93 14.87
N GLU A 213 8.51 19.08 15.30
CA GLU A 213 8.97 20.18 14.43
C GLU A 213 10.06 19.74 13.41
N LYS A 214 10.70 18.58 13.62
CA LYS A 214 11.80 18.10 12.77
C LYS A 214 11.42 17.14 11.63
N PHE A 215 10.25 16.48 11.66
CA PHE A 215 9.95 15.37 10.74
C PHE A 215 8.56 15.38 10.08
N GLY A 216 7.77 16.43 10.32
CA GLY A 216 6.45 16.61 9.71
C GLY A 216 5.38 15.74 10.35
N ASN A 217 4.24 16.34 10.68
CA ASN A 217 3.07 15.67 11.26
C ASN A 217 2.30 14.85 10.23
N SER A 218 2.97 14.18 9.29
CA SER A 218 2.30 13.37 8.27
C SER A 218 3.07 12.12 7.88
N LEU A 219 2.31 11.08 7.56
CA LEU A 219 2.77 9.83 6.96
C LEU A 219 2.56 9.91 5.45
N ILE A 220 3.60 9.63 4.68
CA ILE A 220 3.47 9.47 3.23
C ILE A 220 3.38 7.97 2.95
N VAL A 221 2.25 7.56 2.38
CA VAL A 221 2.01 6.18 1.99
C VAL A 221 2.19 6.02 0.49
N LYS A 222 2.69 4.86 0.05
CA LYS A 222 2.97 4.57 -1.36
C LYS A 222 1.74 4.67 -2.26
N ALA A 223 0.55 4.46 -1.72
CA ALA A 223 -0.71 4.65 -2.43
C ALA A 223 -0.80 6.11 -2.90
N PHE A 224 -0.47 6.36 -4.17
CA PHE A 224 -0.49 7.69 -4.80
C PHE A 224 0.33 8.77 -4.08
N HIS A 225 1.37 8.39 -3.33
CA HIS A 225 2.13 9.32 -2.47
C HIS A 225 1.21 10.10 -1.51
N LEU A 226 0.12 9.45 -1.08
CA LEU A 226 -0.90 10.07 -0.24
C LEU A 226 -0.29 10.50 1.09
N ARG A 227 -0.53 11.75 1.43
CA ARG A 227 -0.17 12.34 2.72
C ARG A 227 -1.33 12.17 3.68
N ILE A 228 -1.08 11.44 4.76
CA ILE A 228 -1.99 11.28 5.89
C ILE A 228 -1.47 12.14 7.03
N GLU A 229 -2.24 13.14 7.45
CA GLU A 229 -1.88 13.98 8.58
C GLU A 229 -2.11 13.23 9.90
N LEU A 230 -1.13 13.33 10.79
CA LEU A 230 -1.18 12.87 12.17
C LEU A 230 -1.82 13.99 13.01
N PRO A 231 -2.69 13.66 13.98
CA PRO A 231 -3.35 14.66 14.80
C PRO A 231 -2.33 15.47 15.60
N SER A 232 -2.50 16.79 15.60
CA SER A 232 -1.56 17.75 16.20
C SER A 232 -1.75 17.93 17.71
N ARG A 233 -2.86 17.47 18.28
CA ARG A 233 -3.19 17.54 19.71
C ARG A 233 -4.21 16.48 20.11
N GLN A 234 -3.74 15.28 20.45
CA GLN A 234 -4.41 14.36 21.40
C GLN A 234 -3.60 13.06 21.47
N VAL A 235 -2.33 13.18 21.80
CA VAL A 235 -1.57 11.98 22.11
C VAL A 235 -1.84 11.66 23.58
N TYR A 236 -2.84 10.83 23.84
CA TYR A 236 -3.29 10.58 25.20
C TYR A 236 -2.20 9.85 26.02
N LYS A 237 -1.65 10.50 27.05
CA LYS A 237 -1.03 9.79 28.17
C LYS A 237 -2.14 9.18 29.03
N ILE A 238 -2.70 8.07 28.57
CA ILE A 238 -3.72 7.34 29.33
C ILE A 238 -2.97 6.45 30.31
N SER A 239 -2.70 6.94 31.51
CA SER A 239 -2.67 6.04 32.65
C SER A 239 -4.10 5.92 33.19
N GLN A 240 -4.46 4.73 33.62
CA GLN A 240 -5.75 4.48 34.23
C GLN A 240 -5.53 3.60 35.45
N ASP A 241 -6.24 3.91 36.53
CA ASP A 241 -6.28 3.04 37.69
C ASP A 241 -7.21 1.86 37.44
N LYS A 242 -6.79 0.71 37.95
CA LYS A 242 -7.57 -0.52 37.89
C LYS A 242 -8.85 -0.37 38.72
N VAL A 243 -9.97 -0.85 38.19
CA VAL A 243 -11.24 -0.92 38.94
C VAL A 243 -11.68 -2.37 39.01
N GLU A 244 -11.79 -2.89 40.22
CA GLU A 244 -12.22 -4.26 40.53
C GLU A 244 -13.45 -4.22 41.43
N ASP A 245 -14.39 -5.14 41.21
CA ASP A 245 -15.57 -5.35 42.03
C ASP A 245 -15.76 -6.86 42.26
N GLY A 246 -15.57 -7.28 43.51
CA GLY A 246 -15.52 -8.70 43.88
C GLY A 246 -14.49 -9.48 43.03
N ASN A 247 -14.97 -10.46 42.27
CA ASN A 247 -14.14 -11.32 41.42
C ASN A 247 -14.10 -10.85 39.95
N GLN A 248 -14.58 -9.64 39.65
CA GLN A 248 -14.60 -9.07 38.31
C GLN A 248 -13.70 -7.83 38.20
N LEU A 249 -12.88 -7.80 37.17
CA LEU A 249 -12.19 -6.60 36.73
C LEU A 249 -13.12 -5.80 35.81
N LEU A 250 -13.46 -4.58 36.22
CA LEU A 250 -14.31 -3.68 35.45
C LEU A 250 -13.49 -2.83 34.48
N LYS A 251 -12.29 -2.42 34.90
CA LYS A 251 -11.36 -1.61 34.09
C LYS A 251 -9.93 -2.04 34.31
N PHE A 252 -9.18 -2.21 33.23
CA PHE A 252 -7.73 -2.42 33.31
C PHE A 252 -7.06 -1.19 33.91
N GLY A 253 -6.12 -1.41 34.81
CA GLY A 253 -5.14 -0.40 35.18
C GLY A 253 -3.91 -0.55 34.30
N TYR A 254 -3.36 0.55 33.80
CA TYR A 254 -2.14 0.54 32.98
C TYR A 254 -1.40 1.88 33.08
N ASP A 255 -0.10 1.85 32.82
CA ASP A 255 0.75 3.04 32.78
C ASP A 255 0.84 3.67 31.38
N ASP A 256 1.59 4.77 31.29
CA ASP A 256 1.82 5.52 30.05
C ASP A 256 2.65 4.76 29.00
N LYS A 257 3.13 3.55 29.31
CA LYS A 257 3.83 2.64 28.39
C LYS A 257 2.97 1.45 27.97
N GLY A 258 1.70 1.41 28.40
CA GLY A 258 0.79 0.30 28.14
C GLY A 258 1.18 -0.98 28.87
N VAL A 259 1.82 -0.85 30.03
CA VAL A 259 2.05 -1.97 30.96
C VAL A 259 0.82 -2.10 31.84
N ILE A 260 0.17 -3.27 31.81
CA ILE A 260 -0.97 -3.55 32.67
C ILE A 260 -0.51 -3.71 34.14
N GLN A 261 -1.26 -3.11 35.05
CA GLN A 261 -1.15 -3.36 36.49
C GLN A 261 -1.58 -4.80 36.80
N GLN A 262 -0.91 -5.46 37.75
CA GLN A 262 -1.29 -6.80 38.19
C GLN A 262 -2.77 -6.86 38.58
N ILE A 263 -3.48 -7.86 38.06
CA ILE A 263 -4.88 -8.14 38.36
C ILE A 263 -4.93 -8.95 39.65
N SER A 264 -5.89 -8.65 40.53
CA SER A 264 -5.97 -9.30 41.83
C SER A 264 -6.17 -10.82 41.70
N PRO A 265 -5.54 -11.65 42.55
CA PRO A 265 -5.56 -13.11 42.38
C PRO A 265 -6.94 -13.77 42.35
N GLU A 266 -7.95 -13.17 43.00
CA GLU A 266 -9.32 -13.69 43.10
C GLU A 266 -10.16 -13.42 41.83
N ILE A 267 -9.67 -12.59 40.90
CA ILE A 267 -10.41 -12.23 39.69
C ILE A 267 -10.60 -13.46 38.80
N ASN A 268 -11.84 -13.67 38.35
CA ASN A 268 -12.23 -14.73 37.43
C ASN A 268 -12.97 -14.21 36.19
N ARG A 269 -13.14 -12.89 36.06
CA ARG A 269 -13.72 -12.21 34.89
C ARG A 269 -12.99 -10.91 34.60
N VAL A 270 -12.65 -10.69 33.35
CA VAL A 270 -11.99 -9.47 32.84
C VAL A 270 -12.78 -8.90 31.67
N PRO A 271 -12.58 -7.62 31.29
CA PRO A 271 -13.17 -7.08 30.07
C PRO A 271 -12.74 -7.91 28.84
N GLU A 272 -13.68 -8.15 27.93
CA GLU A 272 -13.45 -8.99 26.74
C GLU A 272 -12.48 -8.35 25.74
N VAL A 273 -12.40 -7.02 25.74
CA VAL A 273 -11.53 -6.25 24.85
C VAL A 273 -10.32 -5.77 25.64
N LEU A 274 -9.16 -6.33 25.33
CA LEU A 274 -7.88 -5.76 25.74
C LEU A 274 -7.64 -4.48 24.93
N PRO A 275 -7.36 -3.32 25.56
CA PRO A 275 -7.02 -2.13 24.80
C PRO A 275 -5.83 -2.42 23.87
N TRP A 276 -5.99 -2.13 22.58
CA TRP A 276 -5.03 -2.53 21.54
C TRP A 276 -3.61 -1.96 21.77
N PHE A 277 -3.53 -0.88 22.54
CA PHE A 277 -2.30 -0.18 22.88
C PHE A 277 -1.52 -0.83 24.05
N ILE A 278 -2.08 -1.83 24.73
CA ILE A 278 -1.31 -2.57 25.74
C ILE A 278 -0.13 -3.26 25.05
N THR A 279 1.07 -3.10 25.62
CA THR A 279 2.33 -3.64 25.09
C THR A 279 2.93 -4.72 26.00
N SER A 280 2.50 -4.76 27.27
CA SER A 280 2.99 -5.70 28.27
C SER A 280 1.87 -6.22 29.15
N LEU A 281 1.81 -7.55 29.26
CA LEU A 281 0.97 -8.29 30.21
C LEU A 281 1.82 -8.86 31.36
N ARG A 282 2.99 -8.26 31.61
CA ARG A 282 3.91 -8.69 32.66
C ARG A 282 3.16 -8.82 33.98
N SER A 283 3.24 -10.00 34.58
CA SER A 283 2.63 -10.34 35.87
C SER A 283 1.11 -10.10 35.96
N ALA A 284 0.39 -9.93 34.83
CA ALA A 284 -1.02 -9.56 34.84
C ALA A 284 -1.89 -10.54 35.66
N PHE A 285 -1.60 -11.84 35.62
CA PHE A 285 -2.30 -12.89 36.38
C PHE A 285 -1.37 -13.65 37.34
N TYR A 286 -0.32 -12.98 37.84
CA TYR A 286 0.60 -13.56 38.80
C TYR A 286 -0.15 -14.09 40.03
N GLN A 287 0.07 -15.36 40.36
CA GLN A 287 -0.58 -16.11 41.44
C GLN A 287 -2.13 -16.14 41.39
N SER A 288 -2.74 -15.93 40.22
CA SER A 288 -4.20 -16.00 40.10
C SER A 288 -4.73 -17.36 40.53
N LYS A 289 -5.78 -17.36 41.38
CA LYS A 289 -6.40 -18.56 41.95
C LYS A 289 -7.48 -19.16 41.04
N SER A 290 -7.85 -18.45 39.98
CA SER A 290 -8.92 -18.83 39.06
C SER A 290 -8.42 -19.77 37.97
N ALA A 291 -8.97 -20.97 37.89
CA ALA A 291 -8.66 -21.92 36.82
C ALA A 291 -9.21 -21.50 35.44
N LYS A 292 -10.26 -20.67 35.44
CA LYS A 292 -10.87 -20.08 34.26
C LYS A 292 -11.08 -18.58 34.52
N ILE A 293 -10.71 -17.75 33.56
CA ILE A 293 -10.90 -16.31 33.59
C ILE A 293 -11.73 -15.94 32.37
N GLU A 294 -12.98 -15.54 32.60
CA GLU A 294 -13.90 -15.14 31.54
C GLU A 294 -13.49 -13.81 30.90
N GLY A 295 -13.52 -13.75 29.57
CA GLY A 295 -13.22 -12.55 28.77
C GLY A 295 -11.85 -12.61 28.11
N ILE A 296 -10.87 -13.26 28.73
CA ILE A 296 -9.50 -13.35 28.21
C ILE A 296 -9.38 -14.18 26.92
N GLN A 297 -10.37 -15.02 26.60
CA GLN A 297 -10.44 -15.76 25.33
C GLN A 297 -10.70 -14.86 24.11
N HIS A 298 -11.09 -13.59 24.33
CA HIS A 298 -11.35 -12.61 23.28
C HIS A 298 -10.19 -11.64 23.09
N TRP A 299 -9.15 -11.71 23.93
CA TRP A 299 -8.03 -10.79 23.87
C TRP A 299 -7.21 -10.98 22.60
N ASP A 300 -7.01 -9.88 21.89
CA ASP A 300 -5.98 -9.78 20.86
C ASP A 300 -4.64 -9.40 21.51
N VAL A 301 -3.70 -10.34 21.51
CA VAL A 301 -2.36 -10.13 22.07
C VAL A 301 -1.28 -9.89 21.02
N SER A 302 -1.67 -9.63 19.76
CA SER A 302 -0.73 -9.46 18.63
C SER A 302 0.17 -8.22 18.73
N ASN A 303 -0.09 -7.33 19.69
CA ASN A 303 0.75 -6.18 20.01
C ASN A 303 1.63 -6.37 21.26
N ILE A 304 1.44 -7.46 22.00
CA ILE A 304 2.18 -7.71 23.24
C ILE A 304 3.62 -8.09 22.92
N THR A 305 4.55 -7.47 23.64
CA THR A 305 5.99 -7.73 23.54
C THR A 305 6.56 -8.39 24.78
N ASP A 306 5.83 -8.38 25.90
CA ASP A 306 6.28 -8.88 27.18
C ASP A 306 5.14 -9.58 27.95
N MET A 307 5.38 -10.84 28.30
CA MET A 307 4.49 -11.71 29.07
C MET A 307 5.23 -12.33 30.27
N GLU A 308 6.30 -11.69 30.75
CA GLU A 308 7.08 -12.19 31.88
C GLU A 308 6.19 -12.43 33.10
N SER A 309 6.31 -13.63 33.68
CA SER A 309 5.58 -14.08 34.86
C SER A 309 4.06 -13.92 34.81
N MET A 310 3.46 -13.74 33.62
CA MET A 310 2.03 -13.44 33.46
C MET A 310 1.13 -14.44 34.19
N PHE A 311 1.46 -15.74 34.16
CA PHE A 311 0.73 -16.81 34.84
C PHE A 311 1.60 -17.55 35.87
N SER A 312 2.66 -16.94 36.37
CA SER A 312 3.51 -17.59 37.37
C SER A 312 2.73 -17.81 38.67
N GLY A 313 2.73 -19.05 39.18
CA GLY A 313 1.94 -19.50 40.33
C GLY A 313 0.42 -19.55 40.10
N SER A 314 -0.03 -19.40 38.86
CA SER A 314 -1.46 -19.36 38.55
C SER A 314 -2.11 -20.74 38.55
N ALA A 315 -3.37 -20.81 38.97
CA ALA A 315 -4.23 -21.99 38.84
C ALA A 315 -4.84 -22.17 37.43
N ILE A 316 -4.52 -21.29 36.48
CA ILE A 316 -5.09 -21.26 35.13
C ILE A 316 -5.04 -22.63 34.43
N ASN A 317 -6.16 -23.04 33.83
CA ASN A 317 -6.26 -24.28 33.05
C ASN A 317 -7.29 -24.14 31.91
N GLN A 318 -7.26 -23.01 31.22
CA GLN A 318 -8.13 -22.73 30.07
C GLN A 318 -7.32 -22.52 28.79
N SER A 319 -7.99 -22.68 27.64
CA SER A 319 -7.30 -22.63 26.34
C SER A 319 -6.90 -21.19 25.99
N ILE A 320 -5.61 -21.01 25.73
CA ILE A 320 -4.99 -19.76 25.24
C ILE A 320 -4.13 -20.01 23.98
N GLY A 321 -4.25 -21.20 23.38
CA GLY A 321 -3.47 -21.62 22.22
C GLY A 321 -3.75 -20.83 20.94
N HIS A 322 -4.83 -20.05 20.90
CA HIS A 322 -5.23 -19.22 19.74
C HIS A 322 -4.53 -17.85 19.69
N TRP A 323 -3.79 -17.48 20.74
CA TRP A 323 -3.07 -16.21 20.80
C TRP A 323 -1.93 -16.12 19.77
N ASP A 324 -1.88 -15.00 19.04
CA ASP A 324 -0.74 -14.65 18.20
C ASP A 324 0.37 -14.02 19.05
N VAL A 325 1.38 -14.82 19.38
CA VAL A 325 2.49 -14.43 20.26
C VAL A 325 3.79 -14.09 19.50
N ARG A 326 3.73 -13.92 18.17
CA ARG A 326 4.93 -13.74 17.32
C ARG A 326 5.77 -12.51 17.68
N LYS A 327 5.16 -11.48 18.27
CA LYS A 327 5.84 -10.25 18.70
C LYS A 327 6.38 -10.31 20.13
N VAL A 328 6.00 -11.31 20.92
CA VAL A 328 6.42 -11.42 22.31
C VAL A 328 7.91 -11.77 22.36
N LYS A 329 8.67 -10.93 23.05
CA LYS A 329 10.13 -11.04 23.21
C LYS A 329 10.51 -11.64 24.56
N ASN A 330 9.65 -11.51 25.58
CA ASN A 330 9.94 -11.99 26.92
C ASN A 330 8.80 -12.88 27.44
N PHE A 331 9.12 -14.16 27.66
CA PHE A 331 8.26 -15.18 28.27
C PHE A 331 8.88 -15.73 29.57
N GLN A 332 9.83 -15.02 30.16
CA GLN A 332 10.52 -15.47 31.35
C GLN A 332 9.50 -15.82 32.45
N SER A 333 9.63 -17.01 33.04
CA SER A 333 8.75 -17.48 34.11
C SER A 333 7.25 -17.49 33.79
N MET A 334 6.83 -17.45 32.51
CA MET A 334 5.42 -17.23 32.12
C MET A 334 4.44 -18.17 32.84
N PHE A 335 4.79 -19.45 32.97
CA PHE A 335 4.00 -20.49 33.65
C PHE A 335 4.81 -21.17 34.78
N SER A 336 5.80 -20.47 35.34
CA SER A 336 6.52 -20.96 36.52
C SER A 336 5.53 -21.30 37.63
N SER A 337 5.59 -22.49 38.23
CA SER A 337 4.70 -22.96 39.30
C SER A 337 3.20 -23.00 38.94
N ALA A 338 2.83 -22.91 37.66
CA ALA A 338 1.44 -23.04 37.19
C ALA A 338 1.04 -24.51 37.03
N ALA A 339 1.06 -25.28 38.12
CA ALA A 339 0.95 -26.75 38.12
C ALA A 339 -0.35 -27.30 37.49
N ASN A 340 -1.40 -26.48 37.40
CA ASN A 340 -2.71 -26.87 36.87
C ASN A 340 -2.85 -26.65 35.35
N PHE A 341 -1.94 -25.93 34.71
CA PHE A 341 -2.07 -25.59 33.29
C PHE A 341 -1.79 -26.80 32.40
N LYS A 342 -2.84 -27.39 31.79
CA LYS A 342 -2.74 -28.61 30.97
C LYS A 342 -3.27 -28.41 29.54
N LYS A 343 -3.30 -27.18 29.05
CA LYS A 343 -3.85 -26.84 27.74
C LYS A 343 -2.76 -26.72 26.69
N SER A 344 -3.08 -27.12 25.46
CA SER A 344 -2.14 -27.06 24.34
C SER A 344 -1.92 -25.62 23.91
N ILE A 345 -0.65 -25.29 23.70
CA ILE A 345 -0.13 -24.05 23.11
C ILE A 345 0.81 -24.37 21.94
N VAL A 346 0.69 -25.56 21.34
CA VAL A 346 1.55 -26.04 20.24
C VAL A 346 1.50 -25.15 19.00
N ALA A 347 0.37 -24.45 18.79
CA ALA A 347 0.15 -23.55 17.68
C ALA A 347 0.86 -22.19 17.82
N TRP A 348 1.47 -21.89 18.98
CA TRP A 348 2.18 -20.64 19.17
C TRP A 348 3.44 -20.57 18.29
N GLU A 349 3.42 -19.63 17.34
CA GLU A 349 4.59 -19.23 16.57
C GLU A 349 5.40 -18.20 17.38
N MET A 350 6.47 -18.65 18.02
CA MET A 350 7.29 -17.79 18.88
C MET A 350 8.38 -17.06 18.09
N ASN A 351 8.74 -15.85 18.54
CA ASN A 351 9.95 -15.19 18.07
C ASN A 351 11.19 -16.05 18.41
N GLU A 352 12.04 -16.33 17.42
CA GLU A 352 13.24 -17.16 17.57
C GLU A 352 14.19 -16.65 18.68
N ASN A 353 14.23 -15.33 18.90
CA ASN A 353 15.07 -14.64 19.86
C ASN A 353 14.35 -14.36 21.19
N ALA A 354 13.13 -14.87 21.38
CA ALA A 354 12.38 -14.67 22.62
C ALA A 354 13.14 -15.24 23.82
N ILE A 355 13.08 -14.57 24.97
CA ILE A 355 13.63 -15.07 26.24
C ILE A 355 12.59 -16.02 26.86
N THR A 356 12.99 -17.26 27.16
CA THR A 356 12.08 -18.31 27.68
C THR A 356 12.64 -19.00 28.92
N LYS A 357 13.47 -18.29 29.69
CA LYS A 357 14.07 -18.82 30.92
C LYS A 357 12.96 -19.16 31.93
N ASN A 358 13.06 -20.32 32.56
CA ASN A 358 12.07 -20.82 33.53
C ASN A 358 10.62 -20.82 32.99
N PHE A 359 10.44 -21.00 31.67
CA PHE A 359 9.12 -20.91 31.03
C PHE A 359 8.04 -21.68 31.80
N MET A 360 8.35 -22.89 32.30
CA MET A 360 7.65 -23.52 33.42
C MET A 360 8.69 -24.15 34.39
N ASN A 361 8.41 -24.20 35.70
CA ASN A 361 9.29 -24.84 36.70
C ASN A 361 8.53 -25.92 37.53
N SER A 362 9.26 -26.65 38.38
CA SER A 362 9.26 -28.12 38.50
C SER A 362 8.36 -28.79 39.56
N GLU A 363 7.26 -28.18 40.02
CA GLU A 363 6.53 -28.80 41.14
C GLU A 363 5.48 -29.85 40.76
N VAL A 364 4.98 -29.90 39.51
CA VAL A 364 4.30 -31.10 38.97
C VAL A 364 4.54 -31.17 37.46
N PRO A 365 5.20 -32.21 36.92
CA PRO A 365 5.84 -32.08 35.62
C PRO A 365 4.96 -32.69 34.54
N ILE A 366 4.37 -31.83 33.70
CA ILE A 366 4.05 -32.22 32.32
C ILE A 366 5.32 -32.82 31.63
N TRP A 367 6.50 -32.43 32.12
CA TRP A 367 7.84 -32.94 31.79
C TRP A 367 8.10 -34.42 32.13
N GLN A 368 7.33 -35.06 33.01
CA GLN A 368 7.48 -36.49 33.31
C GLN A 368 6.77 -37.39 32.29
N ASN A 369 5.78 -36.83 31.56
CA ASN A 369 5.11 -37.53 30.47
C ASN A 369 5.53 -36.91 29.13
N ASN A 370 6.64 -37.44 28.59
CA ASN A 370 7.31 -36.98 27.36
C ASN A 370 6.37 -36.85 26.15
N ASP A 371 5.29 -37.65 26.11
CA ASP A 371 4.33 -37.66 25.01
C ASP A 371 3.37 -36.47 25.03
N ILE A 372 2.94 -36.04 26.22
CA ILE A 372 2.03 -34.88 26.38
C ILE A 372 2.78 -33.57 26.11
N TRP A 373 4.05 -33.50 26.53
CA TRP A 373 4.93 -32.36 26.27
C TRP A 373 5.09 -32.08 24.76
N ARG A 374 5.48 -33.10 23.98
CA ARG A 374 5.67 -32.98 22.53
C ARG A 374 4.39 -32.57 21.80
N ALA A 375 3.24 -32.98 22.33
CA ALA A 375 1.93 -32.68 21.76
C ALA A 375 1.38 -31.28 22.13
N CYS A 376 1.84 -30.67 23.22
CA CYS A 376 1.22 -29.46 23.77
C CYS A 376 2.10 -28.20 23.77
N ALA A 377 3.42 -28.32 23.63
CA ALA A 377 4.33 -27.18 23.74
C ALA A 377 4.70 -26.53 22.40
N PRO A 378 5.05 -25.23 22.36
CA PRO A 378 5.51 -24.60 21.13
C PRO A 378 6.84 -25.18 20.65
N LYS A 379 7.01 -25.30 19.32
CA LYS A 379 8.20 -25.90 18.69
C LYS A 379 9.53 -25.33 19.20
N LEU A 380 9.61 -24.02 19.41
CA LEU A 380 10.83 -23.35 19.90
C LEU A 380 11.20 -23.81 21.32
N ILE A 381 10.23 -23.97 22.22
CA ILE A 381 10.50 -24.47 23.57
C ILE A 381 10.93 -25.94 23.53
N GLN A 382 10.27 -26.76 22.70
CA GLN A 382 10.67 -28.16 22.49
C GLN A 382 12.12 -28.27 22.04
N GLN A 383 12.53 -27.45 21.07
CA GLN A 383 13.91 -27.40 20.58
C GLN A 383 14.90 -27.01 21.68
N ARG A 384 14.63 -25.94 22.43
CA ARG A 384 15.51 -25.46 23.50
C ARG A 384 15.64 -26.47 24.64
N TYR A 385 14.54 -27.14 25.01
CA TYR A 385 14.56 -28.21 26.01
C TYR A 385 15.45 -29.39 25.55
N ASN A 386 15.22 -29.90 24.33
CA ASN A 386 16.00 -31.02 23.79
C ASN A 386 17.50 -30.70 23.67
N SER A 387 17.86 -29.45 23.36
CA SER A 387 19.26 -29.02 23.32
C SER A 387 19.90 -28.95 24.71
N ALA A 388 19.16 -28.48 25.72
CA ALA A 388 19.64 -28.42 27.10
C ALA A 388 19.82 -29.80 27.74
N THR A 389 19.00 -30.79 27.38
CA THR A 389 19.15 -32.16 27.88
C THR A 389 20.30 -32.91 27.18
N LYS A 390 20.53 -32.66 25.89
CA LYS A 390 21.64 -33.29 25.13
C LYS A 390 23.03 -32.78 25.50
N SER A 391 23.16 -31.62 26.17
CA SER A 391 24.45 -31.11 26.63
C SER A 391 24.88 -31.66 28.00
N ILE A 392 24.06 -32.55 28.60
CA ILE A 392 24.28 -33.14 29.93
C ILE A 392 24.69 -34.63 29.79
N ASP A 393 24.53 -35.22 28.60
CA ASP A 393 25.07 -36.52 28.19
C ASP A 393 26.39 -36.33 27.43
#